data_AF-A0A2T0UWZ6-F1
#
_entry.id   AF-A0A2T0UWZ6-F1
#
_cell.length_a   1.000
_cell.length_b   1.000
_cell.length_c   1.000
_cell.angle_alpha   90.00
_cell.angle_beta   90.00
_cell.angle_gamma   90.00
#
_symmetry.space_group_name_H-M   'P 1'
#
loop_
_entity.id
_entity.type
_entity.pdbx_description
1 polymer ?
#
loop_
_entity_poly.entity_id
_entity_poly.type
_entity_poly.pdbx_seq_one_letter_code
_entity_poly.pdbx_strand_id
1 'polypeptide(L)'
;MSARTTLRRTLRLAAGLAAALALALSTALLVQAPAQAGGGTFRYCFFVIDEETGTVERVCPEWEIPVEGPRKWWPKDCWVCLGLFDFEDYAVNPAERVSFYEQLGQGQTLLAQADLTKDEKLAEQLRSEAAAAFYSAAKLIDKGGAVSYKGFSWFDPQSGKVYDDPDPQPNLEFGSSVEAGLAYMQQAVLEPQPHPWIESAMKEFEQANAAIEAIAAG
;
A
#
# COMPACT_ATOMS: atom_id res chain seq x y z
N MET A 1 -21.96 -56.49 -26.85
CA MET A 1 -21.60 -55.90 -25.54
C MET A 1 -20.76 -54.64 -25.77
N SER A 2 -20.97 -53.62 -24.93
CA SER A 2 -20.04 -52.50 -24.66
C SER A 2 -19.84 -51.39 -25.70
N ALA A 3 -20.68 -50.35 -25.66
CA ALA A 3 -20.32 -49.02 -26.19
C ALA A 3 -21.22 -47.90 -25.61
N ARG A 4 -22.52 -48.18 -25.40
CA ARG A 4 -23.50 -47.16 -24.95
C ARG A 4 -23.40 -46.78 -23.47
N THR A 5 -22.80 -47.62 -22.63
CA THR A 5 -22.75 -47.40 -21.18
C THR A 5 -21.62 -46.44 -20.76
N THR A 6 -20.56 -46.34 -21.56
CA THR A 6 -19.36 -45.56 -21.23
C THR A 6 -19.58 -44.05 -21.45
N LEU A 7 -20.37 -43.66 -22.46
CA LEU A 7 -20.58 -42.25 -22.84
C LEU A 7 -21.43 -41.46 -21.83
N ARG A 8 -22.34 -42.12 -21.10
CA ARG A 8 -23.21 -41.46 -20.10
C ARG A 8 -22.49 -41.14 -18.79
N ARG A 9 -21.39 -41.83 -18.48
CA ARG A 9 -20.60 -41.59 -17.26
C ARG A 9 -19.66 -40.39 -17.40
N THR A 10 -19.07 -40.18 -18.57
CA THR A 10 -18.15 -39.05 -18.83
C THR A 10 -18.87 -37.70 -18.84
N LEU A 11 -20.10 -37.64 -19.37
CA LEU A 11 -20.90 -36.40 -19.39
C LEU A 11 -21.35 -35.91 -17.99
N ARG A 12 -21.58 -36.83 -17.04
CA ARG A 12 -21.96 -36.47 -15.66
C ARG A 12 -20.77 -35.96 -14.83
N LEU A 13 -19.56 -36.46 -15.10
CA LEU A 13 -18.33 -35.99 -14.46
C LEU A 13 -17.91 -34.60 -14.96
N ALA A 14 -18.09 -34.32 -16.26
CA ALA A 14 -17.81 -33.01 -16.84
C ALA A 14 -18.76 -31.91 -16.31
N ALA A 15 -20.04 -32.23 -16.13
CA ALA A 15 -21.01 -31.30 -15.55
C ALA A 15 -20.73 -30.99 -14.07
N GLY A 16 -20.25 -31.98 -13.30
CA GLY A 16 -19.86 -31.78 -11.89
C GLY A 16 -18.60 -30.92 -11.72
N LEU A 17 -17.60 -31.08 -12.60
CA LEU A 17 -16.39 -30.26 -12.57
C LEU A 17 -16.67 -28.80 -12.99
N ALA A 18 -17.54 -28.59 -13.98
CA ALA A 18 -17.90 -27.24 -14.43
C ALA A 18 -18.66 -26.45 -13.35
N ALA A 19 -19.52 -27.11 -12.57
CA ALA A 19 -20.25 -26.46 -11.48
C ALA A 19 -19.33 -26.10 -10.29
N ALA A 20 -18.34 -26.95 -9.97
CA ALA A 20 -17.38 -26.67 -8.89
C ALA A 20 -16.41 -25.54 -9.24
N LEU A 21 -15.99 -25.44 -10.50
CA LEU A 21 -15.16 -24.32 -11.00
C LEU A 21 -15.92 -22.99 -11.03
N ALA A 22 -17.22 -23.00 -11.37
CA ALA A 22 -18.04 -21.79 -11.36
C ALA A 22 -18.24 -21.25 -9.92
N LEU A 23 -18.44 -22.13 -8.93
CA LEU A 23 -18.58 -21.74 -7.53
C LEU A 23 -17.27 -21.22 -6.90
N ALA A 24 -16.11 -21.80 -7.24
CA ALA A 24 -14.81 -21.33 -6.76
C ALA A 24 -14.39 -19.98 -7.37
N LEU A 25 -14.82 -19.68 -8.60
CA LEU A 25 -14.61 -18.38 -9.24
C LEU A 25 -15.56 -17.29 -8.74
N SER A 26 -16.68 -17.66 -8.11
CA SER A 26 -17.67 -16.70 -7.60
C SER A 26 -17.27 -16.10 -6.25
N THR A 27 -16.45 -16.80 -5.46
CA THR A 27 -15.97 -16.29 -4.17
C THR A 27 -14.82 -15.29 -4.30
N ALA A 28 -14.05 -15.33 -5.40
CA ALA A 28 -12.96 -14.39 -5.61
C ALA A 28 -13.43 -12.98 -6.04
N LEU A 29 -14.67 -12.84 -6.53
CA LEU A 29 -15.21 -11.56 -7.03
C LEU A 29 -16.14 -10.85 -6.04
N LEU A 30 -16.34 -11.42 -4.84
CA LEU A 30 -17.23 -10.88 -3.81
C LEU A 30 -16.52 -10.64 -2.47
N VAL A 31 -15.20 -10.42 -2.47
CA VAL A 31 -14.58 -9.65 -1.39
C VAL A 31 -14.96 -8.19 -1.64
N GLN A 32 -16.22 -7.86 -1.35
CA GLN A 32 -16.55 -6.48 -1.05
C GLN A 32 -15.71 -6.13 0.17
N ALA A 33 -14.76 -5.20 0.00
CA ALA A 33 -14.07 -4.59 1.12
C ALA A 33 -15.14 -4.28 2.18
N PRO A 34 -14.96 -4.74 3.44
CA PRO A 34 -15.99 -4.56 4.44
C PRO A 34 -16.27 -3.07 4.56
N ALA A 35 -17.48 -2.63 4.19
CA ALA A 35 -17.97 -1.27 4.35
C ALA A 35 -18.20 -0.89 5.83
N GLN A 36 -17.33 -1.38 6.72
CA GLN A 36 -17.49 -1.41 8.18
C GLN A 36 -16.64 -0.36 8.90
N ALA A 37 -15.80 0.40 8.21
CA ALA A 37 -15.19 1.60 8.75
C ALA A 37 -15.92 2.82 8.17
N GLY A 38 -16.56 3.61 9.02
CA GLY A 38 -17.15 4.90 8.63
C GLY A 38 -16.07 5.97 8.37
N GLY A 39 -14.91 5.56 7.87
CA GLY A 39 -13.72 6.38 7.67
C GLY A 39 -13.78 7.19 6.38
N GLY A 40 -12.96 8.23 6.31
CA GLY A 40 -12.72 8.96 5.08
C GLY A 40 -11.55 8.36 4.32
N THR A 41 -11.63 8.27 2.98
CA THR A 41 -10.43 8.00 2.17
C THR A 41 -9.47 9.19 2.15
N PHE A 42 -8.24 8.95 2.57
CA PHE A 42 -7.10 9.83 2.37
C PHE A 42 -6.28 9.31 1.20
N ARG A 43 -5.90 10.23 0.32
CA ARG A 43 -5.09 9.91 -0.85
C ARG A 43 -3.84 10.75 -0.78
N TYR A 44 -2.70 10.08 -0.86
CA TYR A 44 -1.40 10.72 -0.97
C TYR A 44 -0.72 10.23 -2.23
N CYS A 45 0.36 10.88 -2.60
CA CYS A 45 1.15 10.59 -3.78
C CYS A 45 2.63 10.56 -3.46
N PHE A 46 3.35 9.81 -4.29
CA PHE A 46 4.79 9.92 -4.50
C PHE A 46 4.99 10.48 -5.90
N PHE A 47 6.00 11.35 -6.06
CA PHE A 47 6.41 11.82 -7.38
C PHE A 47 7.63 11.04 -7.84
N VAL A 48 7.54 10.49 -9.04
CA VAL A 48 8.66 9.86 -9.73
C VAL A 48 9.05 10.76 -10.88
N ILE A 49 10.26 11.29 -10.82
CA ILE A 49 10.79 12.15 -11.89
C ILE A 49 11.62 11.28 -12.82
N ASP A 50 11.22 11.24 -14.09
CA ASP A 50 12.06 10.76 -15.18
C ASP A 50 13.11 11.84 -15.46
N GLU A 51 14.36 11.55 -15.12
CA GLU A 51 15.48 12.50 -15.25
C GLU A 51 15.86 12.74 -16.73
N GLU A 52 15.55 11.83 -17.64
CA GLU A 52 15.85 11.98 -19.07
C GLU A 52 14.82 12.86 -19.78
N THR A 53 13.54 12.67 -19.48
CA THR A 53 12.45 13.40 -20.14
C THR A 53 11.95 14.61 -19.34
N GLY A 54 12.28 14.69 -18.05
CA GLY A 54 11.73 15.66 -17.10
C GLY A 54 10.25 15.41 -16.77
N THR A 55 9.71 14.26 -17.17
CA THR A 55 8.31 13.90 -16.92
C THR A 55 8.13 13.51 -15.46
N VAL A 56 7.04 13.99 -14.84
CA VAL A 56 6.67 13.60 -13.48
C VAL A 56 5.53 12.58 -13.55
N GLU A 57 5.83 11.35 -13.17
CA GLU A 57 4.84 10.32 -12.91
C GLU A 57 4.40 10.36 -11.44
N ARG A 58 3.14 9.99 -11.19
CA ARG A 58 2.52 10.06 -9.86
C ARG A 58 1.98 8.71 -9.48
N VAL A 59 2.51 8.14 -8.41
CA VAL A 59 1.94 6.95 -7.78
C VAL A 59 1.14 7.42 -6.58
N CYS A 60 -0.19 7.28 -6.64
CA CYS A 60 -1.07 7.84 -5.61
C CYS A 60 -1.94 6.76 -4.97
N PRO A 61 -1.45 6.11 -3.91
CA PRO A 61 -2.22 5.13 -3.16
C PRO A 61 -3.44 5.77 -2.49
N GLU A 62 -4.51 4.98 -2.38
CA GLU A 62 -5.71 5.37 -1.64
C GLU A 62 -5.78 4.55 -0.36
N TRP A 63 -5.98 5.24 0.76
CA TRP A 63 -6.02 4.66 2.08
C TRP A 63 -7.30 5.12 2.79
N GLU A 64 -8.11 4.17 3.23
CA GLU A 64 -9.21 4.43 4.13
C GLU A 64 -8.73 4.72 5.57
N ILE A 65 -8.99 5.92 6.08
CA ILE A 65 -8.59 6.34 7.43
C ILE A 65 -9.83 6.46 8.32
N PRO A 66 -9.82 5.87 9.52
CA PRO A 66 -10.87 6.08 10.51
C PRO A 66 -10.74 7.49 11.13
N VAL A 67 -11.33 8.51 10.49
CA VAL A 67 -11.34 9.88 11.04
C VAL A 67 -12.56 10.09 11.96
N GLU A 68 -12.31 10.41 13.22
CA GLU A 68 -13.34 10.89 14.16
C GLU A 68 -13.55 12.40 13.98
N GLY A 69 -14.49 12.80 13.12
CA GLY A 69 -14.92 14.20 12.98
C GLY A 69 -14.76 14.79 11.58
N PRO A 70 -15.09 16.09 11.39
CA PRO A 70 -14.92 16.73 10.10
C PRO A 70 -13.44 16.77 9.75
N ARG A 71 -13.08 16.28 8.56
CA ARG A 71 -11.72 16.40 8.01
C ARG A 71 -11.29 17.86 8.07
N LYS A 72 -10.22 18.14 8.81
CA LYS A 72 -9.61 19.46 8.86
C LYS A 72 -8.59 19.54 7.74
N TRP A 73 -9.08 19.77 6.54
CA TRP A 73 -8.23 19.83 5.36
C TRP A 73 -7.23 20.99 5.49
N TRP A 74 -5.94 20.65 5.47
CA TRP A 74 -4.87 21.57 5.12
C TRP A 74 -4.41 21.24 3.70
N PRO A 75 -4.17 22.23 2.83
CA PRO A 75 -4.44 23.66 2.99
C PRO A 75 -5.95 23.93 3.08
N LYS A 76 -6.36 24.87 3.94
CA LYS A 76 -7.79 25.21 4.18
C LYS A 76 -8.56 25.58 2.92
N ASP A 77 -7.85 26.11 1.92
CA ASP A 77 -8.42 26.57 0.66
C ASP A 77 -8.39 25.49 -0.44
N CYS A 78 -7.91 24.28 -0.13
CA CYS A 78 -7.70 23.21 -1.11
C CYS A 78 -8.32 21.89 -0.68
N TRP A 79 -9.62 21.75 -0.95
CA TRP A 79 -10.43 20.58 -0.63
C TRP A 79 -10.09 19.31 -1.44
N VAL A 80 -9.26 19.46 -2.46
CA VAL A 80 -8.82 18.38 -3.37
C VAL A 80 -7.33 18.11 -3.25
N CYS A 81 -6.63 18.79 -2.33
CA CYS A 81 -5.19 18.61 -2.19
C CYS A 81 -4.87 17.21 -1.69
N LEU A 82 -3.84 16.63 -2.31
CA LEU A 82 -3.30 15.33 -1.96
C LEU A 82 -2.02 15.53 -1.16
N GLY A 83 -1.80 14.70 -0.14
CA GLY A 83 -0.51 14.65 0.52
C GLY A 83 0.56 14.19 -0.47
N LEU A 84 1.70 14.85 -0.52
CA LEU A 84 2.84 14.48 -1.35
C LEU A 84 4.00 14.17 -0.42
N PHE A 85 4.39 12.90 -0.32
CA PHE A 85 5.55 12.49 0.45
C PHE A 85 6.75 12.37 -0.47
N ASP A 86 7.84 13.01 -0.06
CA ASP A 86 9.09 13.04 -0.79
C ASP A 86 10.12 12.17 -0.09
N PHE A 87 10.69 11.23 -0.85
CA PHE A 87 11.76 10.36 -0.43
C PHE A 87 12.90 10.46 -1.43
N GLU A 88 14.12 10.58 -0.91
CA GLU A 88 15.32 10.40 -1.73
C GLU A 88 15.51 8.92 -1.99
N ASP A 89 15.34 8.56 -3.25
CA ASP A 89 15.29 7.19 -3.75
C ASP A 89 16.39 6.93 -4.78
N TYR A 90 17.52 7.63 -4.69
CA TYR A 90 18.67 7.41 -5.59
C TYR A 90 19.24 5.99 -5.52
N ALA A 91 18.97 5.28 -4.43
CA ALA A 91 19.29 3.86 -4.29
C ALA A 91 18.34 2.93 -5.05
N VAL A 92 17.24 3.43 -5.62
CA VAL A 92 16.35 2.66 -6.48
C VAL A 92 16.67 2.99 -7.93
N ASN A 93 16.83 1.96 -8.76
CA ASN A 93 17.04 2.13 -10.19
C ASN A 93 15.92 3.04 -10.77
N PRO A 94 16.25 4.14 -11.50
CA PRO A 94 15.25 5.05 -12.04
C PRO A 94 14.13 4.35 -12.84
N ALA A 95 14.46 3.28 -13.57
CA ALA A 95 13.49 2.50 -14.34
C ALA A 95 12.52 1.67 -13.47
N GLU A 96 12.82 1.49 -12.18
CA GLU A 96 12.04 0.70 -11.22
C GLU A 96 11.36 1.56 -10.14
N ARG A 97 11.61 2.88 -10.10
CA ARG A 97 11.04 3.78 -9.08
C ARG A 97 9.51 3.75 -9.02
N VAL A 98 8.84 3.69 -10.17
CA VAL A 98 7.38 3.55 -10.22
C VAL A 98 6.94 2.28 -9.50
N SER A 99 7.52 1.13 -9.86
CA SER A 99 7.22 -0.15 -9.22
C SER A 99 7.58 -0.16 -7.74
N PHE A 100 8.65 0.52 -7.33
CA PHE A 100 9.00 0.69 -5.92
C PHE A 100 7.87 1.39 -5.15
N TYR A 101 7.39 2.54 -5.62
CA TYR A 101 6.31 3.26 -4.95
C TYR A 101 4.95 2.55 -5.06
N GLU A 102 4.69 1.79 -6.13
CA GLU A 102 3.50 0.95 -6.23
C GLU A 102 3.48 -0.11 -5.14
N GLN A 103 4.61 -0.81 -4.92
CA GLN A 103 4.74 -1.82 -3.87
C GLN A 103 4.66 -1.21 -2.47
N LEU A 104 5.34 -0.07 -2.25
CA LEU A 104 5.30 0.65 -0.98
C LEU A 104 3.86 1.10 -0.65
N GLY A 105 3.21 1.75 -1.61
CA GLY A 105 1.83 2.21 -1.48
C GLY A 105 0.83 1.08 -1.26
N GLN A 106 0.97 -0.02 -2.00
CA GLN A 106 0.14 -1.22 -1.82
C GLN A 106 0.30 -1.80 -0.41
N GLY A 107 1.53 -1.85 0.12
CA GLY A 107 1.79 -2.30 1.48
C GLY A 107 1.07 -1.42 2.51
N GLN A 108 1.15 -0.09 2.37
CA GLN A 108 0.48 0.86 3.25
C GLN A 108 -1.05 0.71 3.22
N THR A 109 -1.63 0.60 2.02
CA THR A 109 -3.08 0.38 1.84
C THR A 109 -3.54 -0.94 2.45
N LEU A 110 -2.80 -2.04 2.26
CA LEU A 110 -3.16 -3.34 2.84
C LEU A 110 -3.07 -3.33 4.37
N LEU A 111 -2.01 -2.73 4.90
CA LEU A 111 -1.80 -2.63 6.34
C LEU A 111 -2.91 -1.81 7.01
N ALA A 112 -3.29 -0.70 6.39
CA ALA A 112 -4.43 0.09 6.84
C ALA A 112 -5.75 -0.68 6.84
N GLN A 113 -6.01 -1.46 5.79
CA GLN A 113 -7.20 -2.30 5.73
C GLN A 113 -7.18 -3.38 6.82
N ALA A 114 -5.99 -3.88 7.18
CA ALA A 114 -5.81 -4.82 8.27
C ALA A 114 -6.24 -4.20 9.62
N ASP A 115 -5.91 -2.93 9.87
CA ASP A 115 -6.27 -2.23 11.11
C ASP A 115 -7.77 -1.92 11.21
N LEU A 116 -8.46 -1.77 10.07
CA LEU A 116 -9.89 -1.45 10.00
C LEU A 116 -10.81 -2.68 10.06
N THR A 117 -10.31 -3.86 9.70
CA THR A 117 -11.15 -5.06 9.68
C THR A 117 -11.35 -5.65 11.08
N LYS A 118 -12.58 -6.10 11.35
CA LYS A 118 -12.94 -6.79 12.61
C LYS A 118 -12.72 -8.30 12.54
N ASP A 119 -12.48 -8.85 11.36
CA ASP A 119 -12.16 -10.26 11.16
C ASP A 119 -10.66 -10.45 11.38
N GLU A 120 -10.29 -11.04 12.52
CA GLU A 120 -8.90 -11.30 12.92
C GLU A 120 -8.11 -12.09 11.87
N LYS A 121 -8.77 -13.04 11.18
CA LYS A 121 -8.11 -13.86 10.17
C LYS A 121 -7.83 -13.05 8.90
N LEU A 122 -8.78 -12.19 8.52
CA LEU A 122 -8.58 -11.27 7.40
C LEU A 122 -7.52 -10.22 7.74
N ALA A 123 -7.50 -9.71 8.98
CA ALA A 123 -6.48 -8.77 9.44
C ALA A 123 -5.07 -9.36 9.30
N GLU A 124 -4.88 -10.60 9.80
CA GLU A 124 -3.60 -11.29 9.70
C GLU A 124 -3.19 -11.55 8.24
N GLN A 125 -4.15 -11.92 7.38
CA GLN A 125 -3.88 -12.10 5.95
C GLN A 125 -3.43 -10.79 5.30
N LEU A 126 -4.16 -9.69 5.51
CA LEU A 126 -3.84 -8.38 4.96
C LEU A 126 -2.48 -7.88 5.45
N ARG A 127 -2.18 -8.06 6.74
CA ARG A 127 -0.87 -7.74 7.33
C ARG A 127 0.26 -8.56 6.70
N SER A 128 0.05 -9.85 6.44
CA SER A 128 1.02 -10.69 5.74
C SER A 128 1.22 -10.27 4.27
N GLU A 129 0.15 -9.88 3.57
CA GLU A 129 0.23 -9.38 2.20
C GLU A 129 0.93 -8.01 2.14
N ALA A 130 0.69 -7.15 3.13
CA ALA A 130 1.39 -5.88 3.29
C ALA A 130 2.89 -6.11 3.47
N ALA A 131 3.28 -7.03 4.37
CA ALA A 131 4.69 -7.41 4.58
C ALA A 131 5.35 -7.88 3.29
N ALA A 132 4.64 -8.67 2.46
CA ALA A 132 5.15 -9.14 1.18
C ALA A 132 5.32 -8.01 0.15
N ALA A 133 4.41 -7.03 0.13
CA ALA A 133 4.51 -5.85 -0.72
C ALA A 133 5.71 -4.96 -0.30
N PHE A 134 5.85 -4.67 1.00
CA PHE A 134 7.00 -3.92 1.52
C PHE A 134 8.34 -4.63 1.27
N TYR A 135 8.39 -5.94 1.48
CA TYR A 135 9.56 -6.74 1.14
C TYR A 135 9.86 -6.66 -0.36
N SER A 136 8.82 -6.63 -1.21
CA SER A 136 8.98 -6.49 -2.65
C SER A 136 9.51 -5.12 -3.06
N ALA A 137 9.06 -4.04 -2.41
CA ALA A 137 9.63 -2.70 -2.56
C ALA A 137 11.12 -2.69 -2.15
N ALA A 138 11.45 -3.26 -0.99
CA ALA A 138 12.82 -3.27 -0.47
C ALA A 138 13.83 -4.01 -1.35
N LYS A 139 13.39 -5.03 -2.10
CA LYS A 139 14.25 -5.71 -3.11
C LYS A 139 14.70 -4.79 -4.26
N LEU A 140 13.97 -3.70 -4.51
CA LEU A 140 14.29 -2.74 -5.57
C LEU A 140 15.30 -1.68 -5.10
N ILE A 141 15.65 -1.67 -3.81
CA ILE A 141 16.68 -0.81 -3.25
C ILE A 141 18.04 -1.49 -3.44
N ASP A 142 18.97 -0.80 -4.09
CA ASP A 142 20.33 -1.26 -4.32
C ASP A 142 21.02 -1.67 -3.02
N LYS A 143 21.83 -2.72 -3.11
CA LYS A 143 22.55 -3.25 -1.96
C LYS A 143 23.49 -2.18 -1.37
N GLY A 144 23.23 -1.81 -0.11
CA GLY A 144 24.02 -0.80 0.61
C GLY A 144 23.58 0.64 0.33
N GLY A 145 22.57 0.85 -0.51
CA GLY A 145 21.84 2.11 -0.62
C GLY A 145 20.73 2.19 0.43
N ALA A 146 20.14 3.38 0.57
CA ALA A 146 19.02 3.64 1.45
C ALA A 146 18.01 4.57 0.76
N VAL A 147 16.76 4.49 1.19
CA VAL A 147 15.72 5.46 0.85
C VAL A 147 15.49 6.32 2.08
N SER A 148 15.56 7.64 1.94
CA SER A 148 15.46 8.56 3.08
C SER A 148 14.35 9.58 2.90
N TYR A 149 13.61 9.85 3.97
CA TYR A 149 12.55 10.84 3.95
C TYR A 149 13.10 12.25 3.80
N LYS A 150 12.53 13.04 2.87
CA LYS A 150 12.96 14.43 2.61
C LYS A 150 11.94 15.47 2.99
N GLY A 151 10.66 15.13 2.92
CA GLY A 151 9.63 16.05 3.36
C GLY A 151 8.25 15.70 2.88
N PHE A 152 7.36 16.66 3.11
CA PHE A 152 5.98 16.58 2.73
C PHE A 152 5.57 17.90 2.10
N SER A 153 4.58 17.83 1.23
CA SER A 153 3.88 19.00 0.73
C SER A 153 2.44 18.60 0.40
N TRP A 154 1.60 19.60 0.15
CA TRP A 154 0.29 19.36 -0.41
C TRP A 154 0.28 19.71 -1.89
N PHE A 155 -0.28 18.84 -2.70
CA PHE A 155 -0.37 19.04 -4.13
C PHE A 155 -1.83 19.21 -4.56
N ASP A 156 -2.15 20.32 -5.22
CA ASP A 156 -3.45 20.54 -5.85
C ASP A 156 -3.43 19.95 -7.29
N PRO A 157 -4.11 18.84 -7.55
CA PRO A 157 -4.13 18.22 -8.88
C PRO A 157 -4.85 19.05 -9.94
N GLN A 158 -5.67 20.03 -9.56
CA GLN A 158 -6.41 20.87 -10.51
C GLN A 158 -5.55 22.04 -11.01
N SER A 159 -4.86 22.73 -10.09
CA SER A 159 -4.02 23.88 -10.45
C SER A 159 -2.55 23.52 -10.69
N GLY A 160 -2.11 22.34 -10.24
CA GLY A 160 -0.70 21.93 -10.24
C GLY A 160 0.13 22.61 -9.14
N LYS A 161 -0.49 23.40 -8.26
CA LYS A 161 0.20 24.13 -7.20
C LYS A 161 0.64 23.18 -6.08
N VAL A 162 1.88 23.35 -5.64
CA VAL A 162 2.41 22.72 -4.42
C VAL A 162 2.35 23.73 -3.28
N TYR A 163 1.90 23.28 -2.11
CA TYR A 163 1.85 24.06 -0.88
C TYR A 163 2.77 23.39 0.13
N ASP A 164 3.50 24.22 0.86
CA ASP A 164 4.43 23.73 1.87
C ASP A 164 3.70 23.02 3.02
N ASP A 165 4.46 22.17 3.70
CA ASP A 165 4.09 21.49 4.93
C ASP A 165 3.70 22.49 6.04
N PRO A 166 2.54 22.32 6.71
CA PRO A 166 2.22 23.13 7.90
C PRO A 166 3.22 22.93 9.05
N ASP A 167 3.37 23.95 9.90
CA ASP A 167 4.05 23.85 11.20
C ASP A 167 2.98 23.74 12.31
N PRO A 168 3.03 22.73 13.21
CA PRO A 168 4.00 21.61 13.26
C PRO A 168 3.81 20.63 12.11
N GLN A 169 4.93 20.06 11.61
CA GLN A 169 5.00 19.11 10.49
C GLN A 169 4.47 17.73 10.92
N PRO A 170 3.18 17.41 10.70
CA PRO A 170 2.56 16.22 11.29
C PRO A 170 2.98 14.91 10.58
N ASN A 171 3.59 15.05 9.41
CA ASN A 171 4.18 14.06 8.50
C ASN A 171 5.57 13.54 8.91
N LEU A 172 6.29 14.22 9.83
CA LEU A 172 7.65 13.79 10.20
C LEU A 172 7.67 12.37 10.76
N GLU A 173 6.71 12.03 11.61
CA GLU A 173 6.61 10.69 12.19
C GLU A 173 6.25 9.64 11.13
N PHE A 174 5.33 9.95 10.20
CA PHE A 174 5.06 9.07 9.07
C PHE A 174 6.32 8.80 8.25
N GLY A 175 6.99 9.87 7.79
CA GLY A 175 8.13 9.75 6.89
C GLY A 175 9.30 8.99 7.51
N SER A 176 9.64 9.30 8.76
CA SER A 176 10.73 8.62 9.49
C SER A 176 10.42 7.15 9.77
N SER A 177 9.17 6.81 10.07
CA SER A 177 8.76 5.42 10.31
C SER A 177 8.75 4.61 9.00
N VAL A 178 8.34 5.21 7.87
CA VAL A 178 8.46 4.56 6.55
C VAL A 178 9.92 4.29 6.19
N GLU A 179 10.82 5.26 6.40
CA GLU A 179 12.26 5.11 6.19
C GLU A 179 12.84 3.97 7.04
N ALA A 180 12.52 3.94 8.34
CA ALA A 180 12.96 2.86 9.24
C ALA A 180 12.41 1.49 8.83
N GLY A 181 11.14 1.41 8.45
CA GLY A 181 10.50 0.19 7.96
C GLY A 181 11.18 -0.36 6.71
N LEU A 182 11.50 0.51 5.74
CA LEU A 182 12.24 0.15 4.53
C LEU A 182 13.65 -0.36 4.85
N ALA A 183 14.36 0.28 5.78
CA ALA A 183 15.69 -0.15 6.19
C ALA A 183 15.67 -1.57 6.80
N TYR A 184 14.69 -1.88 7.66
CA TYR A 184 14.52 -3.23 8.19
C TYR A 184 14.11 -4.25 7.12
N MET A 185 13.21 -3.91 6.20
CA MET A 185 12.87 -4.81 5.08
C MET A 185 14.08 -5.08 4.19
N GLN A 186 14.93 -4.07 3.96
CA GLN A 186 16.16 -4.25 3.20
C GLN A 186 17.13 -5.17 3.94
N GLN A 187 17.24 -5.06 5.27
CA GLN A 187 18.00 -6.03 6.06
C GLN A 187 17.43 -7.45 5.93
N ALA A 188 16.10 -7.62 5.91
CA ALA A 188 15.47 -8.92 5.66
C ALA A 188 15.83 -9.50 4.28
N VAL A 189 15.94 -8.65 3.25
CA VAL A 189 16.38 -9.06 1.90
C VAL A 189 17.84 -9.54 1.92
N LEU A 190 18.71 -8.84 2.65
CA LEU A 190 20.14 -9.15 2.74
C LEU A 190 20.44 -10.35 3.64
N GLU A 191 19.66 -10.54 4.70
CA GLU A 191 19.84 -11.56 5.75
C GLU A 191 18.54 -12.36 5.98
N PRO A 192 18.19 -13.31 5.07
CA PRO A 192 16.88 -13.96 5.04
C PRO A 192 16.70 -15.12 6.05
N GLN A 193 17.71 -15.48 6.85
CA GLN A 193 17.62 -16.51 7.90
C GLN A 193 17.18 -15.87 9.22
N PRO A 194 16.61 -16.60 10.19
CA PRO A 194 15.62 -16.03 11.09
C PRO A 194 16.20 -14.87 11.91
N HIS A 195 15.78 -13.67 11.53
CA HIS A 195 16.09 -12.41 12.17
C HIS A 195 14.78 -11.62 12.32
N PRO A 196 14.65 -10.75 13.33
CA PRO A 196 13.42 -10.01 13.61
C PRO A 196 13.17 -8.86 12.63
N TRP A 197 13.84 -8.84 11.47
CA TRP A 197 13.82 -7.73 10.52
C TRP A 197 12.43 -7.45 9.97
N ILE A 198 11.70 -8.47 9.51
CA ILE A 198 10.33 -8.29 8.99
C ILE A 198 9.39 -7.81 10.10
N GLU A 199 9.48 -8.38 11.30
CA GLU A 199 8.63 -7.96 12.42
C GLU A 199 8.93 -6.52 12.85
N SER A 200 10.20 -6.13 12.89
CA SER A 200 10.63 -4.76 13.22
C SER A 200 10.16 -3.78 12.15
N ALA A 201 10.30 -4.15 10.87
CA ALA A 201 9.80 -3.35 9.77
C ALA A 201 8.29 -3.10 9.85
N MET A 202 7.51 -4.15 10.12
CA MET A 202 6.06 -4.03 10.22
C MET A 202 5.63 -3.08 11.34
N LYS A 203 6.32 -3.11 12.49
CA LYS A 203 6.07 -2.16 13.60
C LYS A 203 6.28 -0.70 13.16
N GLU A 204 7.33 -0.42 12.40
CA GLU A 204 7.59 0.92 11.87
C GLU A 204 6.52 1.32 10.84
N PHE A 205 6.10 0.42 9.94
CA PHE A 205 5.01 0.73 9.00
C PHE A 205 3.66 0.93 9.69
N GLU A 206 3.37 0.21 10.78
CA GLU A 206 2.19 0.44 11.63
C GLU A 206 2.24 1.81 12.30
N GLN A 207 3.41 2.20 12.80
CA GLN A 207 3.61 3.52 13.39
C GLN A 207 3.46 4.63 12.35
N ALA A 208 3.98 4.43 11.13
CA ALA A 208 3.72 5.32 10.01
C ALA A 208 2.22 5.42 9.78
N ASN A 209 1.51 4.30 9.79
CA ASN A 209 0.09 4.30 9.51
C ASN A 209 -0.70 5.09 10.58
N ALA A 210 -0.39 4.88 11.87
CA ALA A 210 -1.00 5.64 12.95
C ALA A 210 -0.73 7.16 12.84
N ALA A 211 0.47 7.56 12.38
CA ALA A 211 0.82 8.97 12.23
C ALA A 211 0.00 9.68 11.14
N ILE A 212 -0.32 9.01 10.02
CA ILE A 212 -1.17 9.60 8.98
C ILE A 212 -2.61 9.82 9.47
N GLU A 213 -3.12 9.00 10.38
CA GLU A 213 -4.44 9.25 10.98
C GLU A 213 -4.48 10.59 11.72
N ALA A 214 -3.37 10.94 12.40
CA ALA A 214 -3.21 12.24 13.05
C ALA A 214 -3.16 13.39 12.04
N ILE A 215 -2.53 13.21 10.87
CA ILE A 215 -2.54 14.19 9.77
C ILE A 215 -3.96 14.38 9.23
N ALA A 216 -4.72 13.30 9.08
CA ALA A 216 -6.07 13.33 8.50
C ALA A 216 -7.16 13.84 9.47
N ALA A 217 -6.93 13.71 10.78
CA ALA A 217 -7.85 14.17 11.85
C ALA A 217 -7.56 15.61 12.35
N GLY A 218 -6.34 16.12 12.12
CA GLY A 218 -5.82 17.40 12.61
C GLY A 218 -6.12 18.59 11.72
#